data_AF-A0A2P5XK30-F1
#
_entry.id   AF-A0A2P5XK30-F1
#
_cell.length_a   1.000
_cell.length_b   1.000
_cell.length_c   1.000
_cell.angle_alpha   90.00
_cell.angle_beta   90.00
_cell.angle_gamma   90.00
#
_symmetry.space_group_name_H-M   'P 1'
#
loop_
_entity.id
_entity.type
_entity.pdbx_description
1 polymer ?
#
loop_
_entity_poly.entity_id
_entity_poly.type
_entity_poly.pdbx_seq_one_letter_code
_entity_poly.pdbx_strand_id
1 'polypeptide(L)'
;MAYDKELAAAIKAASLAARLCRKVQKALLQSDVRSKHGRNKSPVTVADYGSQALVSFVLQQEFPGEFSLVAEEDSNDLRKDGGGEIVERITKLVNESLTSDGSYGVSLSSEDILKAIDSGKSEGGSQGRHWVLDPIDGTKG
;
A
#
# COMPACT_ATOMS: atom_id res chain seq x y z
N MET A 1 -19.39 -12.54 -15.00
CA MET A 1 -19.47 -13.55 -13.92
C MET A 1 -19.73 -12.85 -12.60
N ALA A 2 -19.85 -13.59 -11.50
CA ALA A 2 -19.81 -12.96 -10.17
C ALA A 2 -18.43 -12.31 -9.97
N TYR A 3 -18.39 -11.09 -9.43
CA TYR A 3 -17.18 -10.33 -9.09
C TYR A 3 -16.32 -9.77 -10.25
N ASP A 4 -16.85 -9.59 -11.46
CA ASP A 4 -16.05 -9.03 -12.59
C ASP A 4 -15.48 -7.63 -12.30
N LYS A 5 -16.25 -6.79 -11.59
CA LYS A 5 -15.81 -5.43 -11.22
C LYS A 5 -14.68 -5.49 -10.20
N GLU A 6 -14.82 -6.35 -9.20
CA GLU A 6 -13.82 -6.58 -8.17
C GLU A 6 -12.53 -7.13 -8.78
N LEU A 7 -12.63 -8.09 -9.70
CA LEU A 7 -11.47 -8.62 -10.43
C LEU A 7 -10.76 -7.52 -11.23
N ALA A 8 -11.50 -6.67 -11.96
CA ALA A 8 -10.92 -5.58 -12.72
C ALA A 8 -10.18 -4.56 -11.82
N ALA A 9 -10.78 -4.19 -10.68
CA ALA A 9 -10.16 -3.30 -9.72
C ALA A 9 -8.91 -3.94 -9.07
N ALA A 10 -8.97 -5.23 -8.72
CA ALA A 10 -7.84 -5.96 -8.16
C ALA A 10 -6.67 -6.03 -9.14
N ILE A 11 -6.94 -6.32 -10.42
CA ILE A 11 -5.91 -6.34 -11.48
C ILE A 11 -5.27 -4.96 -11.62
N LYS A 12 -6.07 -3.89 -11.62
CA LYS A 12 -5.57 -2.51 -11.70
C LYS A 12 -4.69 -2.17 -10.51
N ALA A 13 -5.18 -2.42 -9.29
CA ALA A 13 -4.46 -2.19 -8.03
C ALA A 13 -3.13 -2.96 -7.98
N ALA A 14 -3.17 -4.27 -8.25
CA ALA A 14 -1.98 -5.12 -8.24
C ALA A 14 -0.97 -4.72 -9.33
N SER A 15 -1.45 -4.32 -10.52
CA SER A 15 -0.58 -3.85 -11.60
C SER A 15 0.17 -2.57 -11.23
N LEU A 16 -0.50 -1.66 -10.53
CA LEU A 16 0.10 -0.42 -10.01
C LEU A 16 1.16 -0.72 -8.94
N ALA A 17 0.81 -1.53 -7.94
CA ALA A 17 1.74 -1.97 -6.90
C ALA A 17 2.97 -2.67 -7.50
N ALA A 18 2.78 -3.60 -8.45
CA ALA A 18 3.88 -4.29 -9.11
C ALA A 18 4.81 -3.34 -9.88
N ARG A 19 4.29 -2.26 -10.48
CA ARG A 19 5.12 -1.22 -11.11
C ARG A 19 5.96 -0.47 -10.07
N LEU A 20 5.35 -0.11 -8.93
CA LEU A 20 6.05 0.53 -7.81
C LEU A 20 7.16 -0.38 -7.27
N CYS A 21 6.87 -1.65 -6.98
CA CYS A 21 7.88 -2.61 -6.49
C CYS A 21 9.07 -2.72 -7.44
N ARG A 22 8.83 -2.87 -8.75
CA ARG A 22 9.92 -2.91 -9.75
C ARG A 22 10.75 -1.62 -9.78
N LYS A 23 10.13 -0.47 -9.52
CA LYS A 23 10.84 0.81 -9.47
C LYS A 23 11.74 0.91 -8.24
N VAL A 24 11.22 0.52 -7.07
CA VAL A 24 12.00 0.46 -5.83
C VAL A 24 13.16 -0.51 -5.98
N GLN A 25 12.90 -1.72 -6.49
CA GLN A 25 13.94 -2.73 -6.72
C GLN A 25 15.08 -2.21 -7.61
N LYS A 26 14.78 -1.47 -8.69
CA LYS A 26 15.81 -0.91 -9.58
C LYS A 26 16.61 0.22 -8.95
N ALA A 27 16.02 0.95 -8.01
CA ALA A 27 16.63 2.11 -7.36
C ALA A 27 17.31 1.78 -6.03
N LEU A 28 17.11 0.57 -5.49
CA LEU A 28 17.52 0.06 -4.17
C LEU A 28 18.52 0.97 -3.44
N LEU A 29 17.99 1.84 -2.57
CA LEU A 29 18.80 2.66 -1.67
C LEU A 29 18.73 2.05 -0.27
N GLN A 30 19.81 2.11 0.51
CA GLN A 30 19.81 1.65 1.90
C GLN A 30 18.75 2.35 2.76
N SER A 31 18.35 3.57 2.40
CA SER A 31 17.28 4.34 3.04
C SER A 31 15.86 3.80 2.79
N ASP A 32 15.71 2.75 1.98
CA ASP A 32 14.41 2.12 1.69
C ASP A 32 13.93 1.14 2.76
N VAL A 33 14.83 0.69 3.63
CA VAL A 33 14.55 -0.44 4.52
C VAL A 33 14.29 0.08 5.93
N ARG A 34 13.18 -0.34 6.51
CA ARG A 34 12.87 -0.21 7.92
C ARG A 34 12.68 -1.58 8.56
N SER A 35 12.86 -1.64 9.87
CA SER A 35 12.51 -2.82 10.64
C SER A 35 11.23 -2.53 11.42
N LYS A 36 10.26 -3.45 11.34
CA LYS A 36 9.09 -3.41 12.24
C LYS A 36 9.57 -3.45 13.69
N HIS A 37 9.03 -2.58 14.54
CA HIS A 37 9.28 -2.66 15.98
C HIS A 37 8.44 -3.79 16.60
N GLY A 38 9.09 -4.77 17.23
CA GLY A 38 8.38 -5.84 17.94
C GLY A 38 9.13 -7.17 17.96
N ARG A 39 8.41 -8.24 18.32
CA ARG A 39 8.97 -9.62 18.36
C ARG A 39 9.23 -10.20 16.96
N ASN A 40 8.51 -9.73 15.94
CA ASN A 40 8.73 -10.09 14.54
C ASN A 40 9.48 -8.97 13.81
N LYS A 41 10.81 -9.01 13.87
CA LYS A 41 11.72 -8.04 13.22
C LYS A 41 11.88 -8.33 11.73
N SER A 42 10.78 -8.53 11.01
CA SER A 42 10.86 -8.65 9.56
C SER A 42 11.22 -7.29 8.96
N PRO A 43 12.11 -7.24 7.95
CA PRO A 43 12.36 -6.02 7.21
C PRO A 43 11.09 -5.63 6.47
N VAL A 44 10.75 -4.36 6.48
CA VAL A 44 9.67 -3.75 5.71
C VAL A 44 10.27 -2.60 4.93
N THR A 45 9.94 -2.47 3.66
CA THR A 45 10.51 -1.47 2.78
C THR A 45 9.49 -0.41 2.37
N VAL A 46 9.96 0.66 1.73
CA VAL A 46 9.06 1.61 1.06
C VAL A 46 8.15 0.93 0.01
N ALA A 47 8.54 -0.23 -0.52
CA ALA A 47 7.75 -0.96 -1.50
C ALA A 47 6.54 -1.64 -0.84
N ASP A 48 6.69 -2.19 0.36
CA ASP A 48 5.60 -2.81 1.13
C ASP A 48 4.54 -1.74 1.45
N TYR A 49 4.95 -0.64 2.09
CA TYR A 49 4.05 0.47 2.42
C TYR A 49 3.44 1.13 1.19
N GLY A 50 4.24 1.37 0.14
CA GLY A 50 3.76 1.99 -1.10
C GLY A 50 2.77 1.11 -1.85
N SER A 51 2.98 -0.21 -1.87
CA SER A 51 2.06 -1.16 -2.47
C SER A 51 0.74 -1.22 -1.72
N GLN A 52 0.79 -1.30 -0.38
CA GLN A 52 -0.43 -1.27 0.43
C GLN A 52 -1.19 0.04 0.26
N ALA A 53 -0.51 1.19 0.27
CA ALA A 53 -1.13 2.49 0.04
C ALA A 53 -1.81 2.56 -1.33
N LEU A 54 -1.15 2.12 -2.41
CA LEU A 54 -1.73 2.11 -3.76
C LEU A 54 -2.93 1.18 -3.87
N VAL A 55 -2.81 -0.06 -3.39
CA VAL A 55 -3.89 -1.04 -3.47
C VAL A 55 -5.09 -0.55 -2.70
N SER A 56 -4.90 -0.08 -1.47
CA SER A 56 -5.98 0.50 -0.68
C SER A 56 -6.64 1.67 -1.39
N PHE A 57 -5.85 2.65 -1.85
CA PHE A 57 -6.38 3.83 -2.53
C PHE A 57 -7.23 3.44 -3.75
N VAL A 58 -6.69 2.59 -4.62
CA VAL A 58 -7.39 2.14 -5.84
C VAL A 58 -8.69 1.44 -5.47
N LEU A 59 -8.67 0.48 -4.55
CA LEU A 59 -9.88 -0.26 -4.19
C LEU A 59 -10.95 0.63 -3.56
N GLN A 60 -10.57 1.63 -2.75
CA GLN A 60 -11.51 2.61 -2.19
C GLN A 60 -12.12 3.52 -3.27
N GLN A 61 -11.35 3.89 -4.30
CA GLN A 61 -11.87 4.70 -5.42
C GLN A 61 -12.83 3.89 -6.31
N GLU A 62 -12.52 2.62 -6.59
CA GLU A 62 -13.36 1.76 -7.42
C GLU A 62 -14.61 1.25 -6.66
N PHE A 63 -14.56 1.21 -5.33
CA PHE A 63 -15.67 0.77 -4.45
C PHE A 63 -15.93 1.75 -3.29
N PRO A 64 -16.52 2.93 -3.58
CA PRO A 64 -16.93 3.87 -2.54
C PRO A 64 -18.15 3.30 -1.79
N GLY A 65 -17.93 2.73 -0.61
CA GLY A 65 -18.96 2.08 0.20
C GLY A 65 -18.36 1.46 1.45
N GLU A 66 -19.01 0.42 1.98
CA GLU A 66 -18.40 -0.40 3.04
C GLU A 66 -17.07 -1.00 2.53
N PHE A 67 -15.98 -0.50 3.08
CA PHE A 67 -14.62 -0.91 2.75
C PHE A 67 -14.01 -1.65 3.93
N SER A 68 -13.58 -2.88 3.69
CA SER A 68 -12.81 -3.66 4.64
C SER A 68 -11.62 -4.28 3.92
N LEU A 69 -10.43 -3.91 4.38
CA LEU A 69 -9.16 -4.44 3.93
C LEU A 69 -8.42 -4.98 5.15
N VAL A 70 -8.01 -6.23 5.06
CA VAL A 70 -7.09 -6.88 6.01
C VAL A 70 -5.72 -6.90 5.34
N ALA A 71 -4.77 -6.12 5.86
CA ALA A 71 -3.43 -6.03 5.29
C ALA A 71 -2.33 -6.06 6.35
N GLU A 72 -1.11 -6.40 5.95
CA GLU A 72 0.00 -6.67 6.89
C GLU A 72 0.58 -5.40 7.53
N GLU A 73 0.59 -4.27 6.80
CA GLU A 73 1.28 -3.06 7.24
C GLU A 73 0.37 -2.09 8.00
N ASP A 74 0.96 -1.30 8.89
CA ASP A 74 0.32 -0.16 9.52
C ASP A 74 1.27 1.05 9.56
N SER A 75 0.71 2.25 9.81
CA SER A 75 1.51 3.48 9.85
C SER A 75 2.24 3.73 11.18
N ASN A 76 2.13 2.85 12.18
CA ASN A 76 2.59 3.14 13.55
C ASN A 76 4.10 3.40 13.58
N ASP A 77 4.89 2.61 12.83
CA ASP A 77 6.33 2.82 12.74
C ASP A 77 6.69 4.05 11.89
N LEU A 78 5.89 4.36 10.87
CA LEU A 78 6.06 5.55 10.02
C LEU A 78 5.84 6.87 10.76
N ARG A 79 4.99 6.86 11.79
CA ARG A 79 4.68 8.04 12.61
C ARG A 79 5.68 8.32 13.74
N LYS A 80 6.63 7.42 14.01
CA LYS A 80 7.69 7.61 15.00
C LYS A 80 8.83 8.48 14.45
N ASP A 81 9.64 9.03 15.36
CA ASP A 81 10.82 9.85 15.04
C ASP A 81 11.70 9.18 13.96
N GLY A 82 12.12 9.98 12.97
CA GLY A 82 12.89 9.51 11.82
C GLY A 82 12.07 8.81 10.71
N GLY A 83 10.73 8.76 10.80
CA GLY A 83 9.88 8.20 9.76
C GLY A 83 9.55 9.13 8.59
N GLY A 84 9.74 10.45 8.76
CA GLY A 84 9.35 11.46 7.78
C GLY A 84 9.93 11.26 6.39
N GLU A 85 11.24 11.01 6.27
CA GLU A 85 11.90 10.79 4.97
C GLU A 85 11.34 9.57 4.23
N ILE A 86 10.99 8.52 4.96
CA ILE A 86 10.40 7.30 4.39
C ILE A 86 8.99 7.57 3.91
N VAL A 87 8.19 8.31 4.70
CA VAL A 87 6.84 8.72 4.27
C VAL A 87 6.92 9.58 3.02
N GLU A 88 7.79 10.59 2.98
CA GLU A 88 7.99 11.43 1.79
C GLU A 88 8.37 10.61 0.57
N ARG A 89 9.24 9.61 0.75
CA ARG A 89 9.63 8.71 -0.33
C ARG A 89 8.48 7.84 -0.82
N ILE A 90 7.70 7.27 0.09
CA ILE A 90 6.49 6.50 -0.24
C ILE A 90 5.53 7.40 -1.01
N THR A 91 5.25 8.61 -0.51
CA THR A 91 4.38 9.60 -1.14
C THR A 91 4.81 9.91 -2.57
N LYS A 92 6.11 10.13 -2.80
CA LYS A 92 6.64 10.36 -4.14
C LYS A 92 6.40 9.17 -5.06
N LEU A 93 6.75 7.96 -4.63
CA LEU A 93 6.61 6.74 -5.45
C LEU A 93 5.15 6.43 -5.79
N VAL A 94 4.24 6.61 -4.83
CA VAL A 94 2.80 6.42 -5.02
C VAL A 94 2.25 7.45 -6.01
N ASN A 95 2.55 8.73 -5.83
CA ASN A 95 2.08 9.79 -6.73
C ASN A 95 2.63 9.67 -8.15
N GLU A 96 3.89 9.27 -8.31
CA GLU A 96 4.46 8.97 -9.62
C GLU A 96 3.72 7.80 -10.31
N SER A 97 3.35 6.77 -9.54
CA SER A 97 2.60 5.61 -10.04
C SER A 97 1.18 5.99 -10.47
N LEU A 98 0.48 6.81 -9.67
CA LEU A 98 -0.86 7.32 -9.99
C LEU A 98 -0.85 8.28 -11.18
N THR A 99 0.14 9.16 -11.25
CA THR A 99 0.30 10.11 -12.37
C THR A 99 0.59 9.38 -13.68
N SER A 100 1.46 8.36 -13.64
CA SER A 100 1.77 7.54 -14.82
C SER A 100 0.59 6.73 -15.33
N ASP A 101 -0.32 6.35 -14.43
CA ASP A 101 -1.56 5.63 -14.76
C ASP A 101 -2.63 6.56 -15.33
N GLY A 102 -2.72 7.79 -14.82
CA GLY A 102 -3.60 8.83 -15.36
C GLY A 102 -5.09 8.67 -15.04
N SER A 103 -5.50 7.57 -14.39
CA SER A 103 -6.93 7.28 -14.16
C SER A 103 -7.61 8.17 -13.13
N TYR A 104 -6.87 8.74 -12.17
CA TYR A 104 -7.46 9.37 -10.98
C TYR A 104 -7.29 10.89 -10.93
N GLY A 105 -6.29 11.46 -11.61
CA GLY A 105 -6.05 12.91 -11.61
C GLY A 105 -5.78 13.53 -10.24
N VAL A 106 -5.26 12.75 -9.28
CA VAL A 106 -4.98 13.20 -7.90
C VAL A 106 -3.50 13.14 -7.56
N SER A 107 -3.12 13.93 -6.56
CA SER A 107 -1.85 13.81 -5.84
C SER A 107 -2.14 13.71 -4.35
N LEU A 108 -1.68 12.64 -3.72
CA LEU A 108 -1.87 12.34 -2.30
C LEU A 108 -0.83 13.07 -1.45
N SER A 109 -1.25 13.62 -0.31
CA SER A 109 -0.35 14.14 0.71
C SER A 109 0.27 13.00 1.54
N SER A 110 1.30 13.30 2.34
CA SER A 110 1.86 12.34 3.29
C SER A 110 0.80 11.78 4.24
N GLU A 111 -0.13 12.60 4.73
CA GLU A 111 -1.19 12.14 5.62
C GLU A 111 -2.21 11.25 4.89
N ASP A 112 -2.48 11.50 3.60
CA ASP A 112 -3.34 10.61 2.80
C ASP A 112 -2.69 9.24 2.59
N ILE A 113 -1.37 9.19 2.42
CA ILE A 113 -0.61 7.93 2.36
C ILE A 113 -0.74 7.15 3.66
N LEU A 114 -0.53 7.81 4.81
CA LEU A 114 -0.64 7.14 6.11
C LEU A 114 -2.06 6.61 6.35
N LYS A 115 -3.09 7.36 5.96
CA LYS A 115 -4.50 6.92 6.01
C LYS A 115 -4.77 5.75 5.07
N ALA A 116 -4.22 5.77 3.85
CA ALA A 116 -4.36 4.67 2.91
C ALA A 116 -3.72 3.39 3.45
N ILE A 117 -2.55 3.47 4.08
CA ILE A 117 -1.92 2.33 4.78
C ILE A 117 -2.84 1.83 5.90
N ASP A 118 -3.29 2.73 6.78
CA ASP A 118 -4.09 2.38 7.98
C ASP A 118 -5.50 1.85 7.67
N SER A 119 -6.01 2.05 6.46
CA SER A 119 -7.27 1.42 6.04
C SER A 119 -7.21 -0.12 5.96
N GLY A 120 -6.00 -0.69 5.98
CA GLY A 120 -5.75 -2.14 6.03
C GLY A 120 -5.92 -2.78 7.41
N LYS A 121 -6.34 -2.00 8.42
CA LYS A 121 -6.47 -2.46 9.83
C LYS A 121 -7.75 -3.25 10.12
N SER A 122 -8.51 -3.69 9.11
CA SER A 122 -9.71 -4.48 9.39
C SER A 122 -9.32 -5.83 9.99
N GLU A 123 -10.07 -6.28 11.00
CA GLU A 123 -9.90 -7.63 11.57
C GLU A 123 -10.56 -8.71 10.70
N GLY A 124 -11.27 -8.32 9.65
CA GLY A 124 -12.09 -9.23 8.85
C GLY A 124 -13.29 -9.75 9.65
N GLY A 125 -13.74 -10.97 9.35
CA GLY A 125 -14.83 -11.62 10.08
C GLY A 125 -15.53 -12.70 9.27
N SER A 126 -16.56 -13.29 9.88
CA SER A 126 -17.41 -14.31 9.24
C SER A 126 -18.56 -13.75 8.42
N GLN A 127 -18.68 -12.42 8.31
CA GLN A 127 -19.79 -11.72 7.68
C GLN A 127 -19.26 -10.53 6.88
N GLY A 128 -19.90 -10.22 5.75
CA GLY A 128 -19.53 -9.09 4.89
C GLY A 128 -18.54 -9.48 3.79
N ARG A 129 -17.93 -8.46 3.18
CA ARG A 129 -16.94 -8.60 2.11
C ARG A 129 -15.63 -7.98 2.56
N HIS A 130 -14.54 -8.73 2.41
CA HIS A 130 -13.21 -8.33 2.86
C HIS A 130 -12.22 -8.48 1.70
N TRP A 131 -11.42 -7.45 1.48
CA TRP A 131 -10.18 -7.56 0.72
C TRP A 131 -9.09 -8.06 1.66
N VAL A 132 -8.20 -8.91 1.15
CA VAL A 132 -7.03 -9.40 1.89
C VAL A 132 -5.80 -9.11 1.06
N LEU A 133 -4.80 -8.50 1.67
CA LEU A 133 -3.60 -8.07 0.99
C LEU A 133 -2.35 -8.39 1.81
N ASP A 134 -1.47 -9.17 1.19
CA ASP A 134 -0.04 -9.13 1.51
C ASP A 134 0.62 -8.23 0.43
N PRO A 135 1.16 -7.05 0.79
CA PRO A 135 1.71 -6.13 -0.20
C PRO A 135 2.97 -6.70 -0.88
N ILE A 136 3.78 -7.47 -0.16
CA ILE A 136 4.96 -8.17 -0.69
C ILE A 136 5.17 -9.45 0.12
N ASP A 137 4.72 -10.58 -0.44
CA ASP A 137 5.04 -11.89 0.12
C ASP A 137 6.54 -12.18 -0.05
N GLY A 138 7.21 -12.43 1.06
CA GLY A 138 8.64 -12.76 1.09
C GLY A 138 9.56 -11.56 0.87
N THR A 139 9.42 -10.48 1.66
CA THR A 139 10.25 -9.24 1.62
C THR A 139 11.78 -9.44 1.61
N LYS A 140 12.29 -10.66 1.87
CA LYS A 140 13.71 -11.02 1.80
C LYS A 140 14.18 -11.54 0.43
N GLY A 141 13.24 -11.90 -0.46
CA GLY A 141 13.50 -12.52 -1.76
C GLY A 141 13.94 -11.55 -2.86
#